data_AF-A0A5C6Q1X6-F1
#
_entry.id   AF-A0A5C6Q1X6-F1
#
_cell.length_a   1.000
_cell.length_b   1.000
_cell.length_c   1.000
_cell.angle_alpha   90.00
_cell.angle_beta   90.00
_cell.angle_gamma   90.00
#
_symmetry.space_group_name_H-M   'P 1'
#
loop_
_entity.id
_entity.type
_entity.pdbx_description
1 polymer ?
#
loop_
_entity_poly.entity_id
_entity_poly.type
_entity_poly.pdbx_seq_one_letter_code
_entity_poly.pdbx_strand_id
1 'polypeptide(L)'
;EQKLFVYPVISHTGKIKNYVYQYDGQDELMLPFGMIKAVRLKREVIEKKKVTYAWFAPELNYLLVKIQQIKSDVEQFDAQLTSLEEY
;
A
#
# COMPACT_ATOMS: atom_id res chain seq x y z
N GLU A 1 -6.79 17.00 -9.47
CA GLU A 1 -7.54 16.51 -8.29
C GLU A 1 -6.82 15.32 -7.67
N GLN A 2 -6.70 15.28 -6.34
CA GLN A 2 -6.27 14.08 -5.63
C GLN A 2 -7.43 13.08 -5.64
N LYS A 3 -7.24 11.91 -6.25
CA LYS A 3 -8.26 10.86 -6.25
C LYS A 3 -8.28 10.17 -4.89
N LEU A 4 -9.39 10.34 -4.17
CA LEU A 4 -9.67 9.68 -2.89
C LEU A 4 -10.63 8.51 -3.10
N PHE A 5 -10.33 7.39 -2.47
CA PHE A 5 -11.13 6.17 -2.50
C PHE A 5 -11.50 5.76 -1.09
N VAL A 6 -12.79 5.61 -0.82
CA VAL A 6 -13.32 5.30 0.51
C VAL A 6 -13.96 3.92 0.50
N TYR A 7 -13.46 3.03 1.36
CA TYR A 7 -13.96 1.67 1.47
C TYR A 7 -14.42 1.37 2.91
N PRO A 8 -15.68 0.98 3.13
CA PRO A 8 -16.12 0.49 4.42
C PRO A 8 -15.53 -0.90 4.67
N VAL A 9 -14.90 -1.08 5.82
CA VAL A 9 -14.29 -2.35 6.23
C VAL A 9 -14.74 -2.71 7.64
N ILE A 10 -14.84 -4.01 7.92
CA ILE A 10 -15.05 -4.50 9.28
C ILE A 10 -13.69 -4.57 9.97
N SER A 11 -13.53 -3.82 11.04
CA SER A 11 -12.31 -3.85 11.83
C SER A 11 -12.24 -5.11 12.72
N HIS A 12 -11.06 -5.38 13.31
CA HIS A 12 -10.88 -6.50 14.24
C HIS A 12 -11.83 -6.49 15.45
N THR A 13 -12.43 -5.35 15.80
CA THR A 13 -13.43 -5.24 16.87
C THR A 13 -14.87 -5.37 16.37
N GLY A 14 -15.09 -5.79 15.11
CA GLY A 14 -16.42 -5.89 14.49
C GLY A 14 -17.06 -4.55 14.10
N LYS A 15 -16.43 -3.41 14.40
CA LYS A 15 -16.94 -2.08 14.02
C LYS A 15 -16.62 -1.77 12.56
N ILE A 16 -17.57 -1.18 11.86
CA ILE A 16 -17.36 -0.63 10.51
C ILE A 16 -16.42 0.58 10.63
N LYS A 17 -15.42 0.65 9.76
CA LYS A 17 -14.50 1.79 9.61
C LYS A 17 -14.34 2.12 8.14
N ASN A 18 -14.14 3.39 7.83
CA ASN A 18 -13.80 3.80 6.48
C ASN A 18 -12.28 3.82 6.30
N TYR A 19 -11.78 3.04 5.35
CA TYR A 19 -10.41 3.14 4.89
C TYR A 19 -10.38 4.11 3.72
N VAL A 20 -9.69 5.23 3.91
CA VAL A 20 -9.48 6.25 2.88
C VAL A 20 -8.11 6.05 2.28
N TYR A 21 -8.08 5.77 0.98
CA TYR A 21 -6.86 5.68 0.19
C TYR A 21 -6.76 6.87 -0.74
N GLN A 22 -5.55 7.39 -0.88
CA GLN A 22 -5.20 8.44 -1.83
C GLN A 22 -4.31 7.84 -2.90
N TYR A 23 -4.61 8.13 -4.16
CA TYR A 23 -3.64 7.89 -5.24
C TYR A 23 -2.42 8.78 -5.03
N ASP A 24 -1.25 8.17 -4.93
CA ASP A 24 0.00 8.85 -4.59
C ASP A 24 1.04 8.80 -5.71
N GLY A 25 0.70 8.20 -6.85
CA GLY A 25 1.54 8.18 -8.05
C GLY A 25 1.85 6.78 -8.57
N GLN A 26 2.85 6.72 -9.45
CA GLN A 26 3.45 5.48 -9.92
C GLN A 26 4.95 5.55 -9.65
N ASP A 27 5.53 4.43 -9.24
CA ASP A 27 6.96 4.27 -9.03
C ASP A 27 7.47 3.10 -9.85
N GLU A 28 8.73 3.18 -10.27
CA GLU A 28 9.49 2.03 -10.76
C GLU A 28 10.32 1.49 -9.58
N LEU A 29 10.08 0.23 -9.21
CA LEU A 29 10.66 -0.39 -8.03
C LEU A 29 11.68 -1.45 -8.45
N MET A 30 12.86 -1.40 -7.85
CA MET A 30 13.79 -2.54 -7.84
C MET A 30 13.40 -3.45 -6.68
N LEU A 31 12.78 -4.59 -6.98
CA LEU A 31 12.43 -5.63 -6.01
C LEU A 31 13.33 -6.85 -6.22
N PRO A 32 13.39 -7.80 -5.26
CA PRO A 32 14.27 -8.96 -5.40
C PRO A 32 14.02 -9.81 -6.66
N PHE A 33 12.77 -9.83 -7.18
CA PHE A 33 12.46 -10.54 -8.42
C PHE A 33 12.76 -9.73 -9.69
N GLY A 34 13.06 -8.43 -9.58
CA GLY A 34 13.36 -7.56 -10.70
C GLY A 34 12.74 -6.17 -10.62
N MET A 35 12.85 -5.43 -11.73
CA MET A 35 12.28 -4.10 -11.89
C MET A 35 10.79 -4.20 -12.25
N ILE A 36 9.95 -3.40 -11.60
CA ILE A 36 8.52 -3.36 -11.88
C ILE A 36 7.91 -1.97 -11.70
N LYS A 37 6.95 -1.62 -12.55
CA LYS A 37 6.14 -0.42 -12.36
C LYS A 37 4.97 -0.72 -11.43
N ALA A 38 4.77 0.12 -10.43
CA ALA A 38 3.69 -0.04 -9.47
C ALA A 38 2.94 1.27 -9.21
N VAL A 39 1.62 1.18 -9.06
CA VAL A 39 0.77 2.27 -8.57
C VAL A 39 0.90 2.34 -7.05
N ARG A 40 1.26 3.51 -6.53
CA ARG A 40 1.35 3.76 -5.09
C ARG A 40 0.04 4.35 -4.58
N LEU A 41 -0.53 3.68 -3.58
CA LEU A 41 -1.64 4.20 -2.77
C LEU A 41 -1.14 4.56 -1.37
N LYS A 42 -1.56 5.72 -0.88
CA LYS A 42 -1.28 6.19 0.47
C LYS A 42 -2.52 6.10 1.33
N ARG A 43 -2.37 5.62 2.56
CA ARG A 43 -3.39 5.69 3.61
C ARG A 43 -2.80 6.34 4.84
N GLU A 44 -3.38 7.44 5.27
CA GLU A 44 -2.92 8.19 6.43
C GLU A 44 -3.96 8.17 7.56
N VAL A 45 -3.50 7.93 8.78
CA VAL A 45 -4.28 8.00 10.01
C VAL A 45 -3.65 9.07 10.89
N ILE A 46 -4.10 10.32 10.72
CA ILE A 46 -3.54 11.54 11.31
C ILE A 46 -3.43 11.42 12.83
N GLU A 47 -4.52 11.01 13.51
CA GLU A 47 -4.57 10.86 14.97
C GLU A 47 -3.50 9.90 15.52
N LYS A 48 -3.06 8.94 14.71
CA LYS A 48 -2.06 7.93 15.08
C LYS A 48 -0.68 8.21 14.50
N LYS A 49 -0.51 9.36 13.82
CA LYS A 49 0.69 9.72 13.04
C LYS A 49 1.19 8.54 12.21
N LYS A 50 0.27 7.83 11.55
CA LYS A 50 0.56 6.58 10.87
C LYS A 50 0.25 6.68 9.40
N VAL A 51 1.23 6.40 8.56
CA VAL A 51 1.09 6.36 7.10
C VAL A 51 1.40 4.95 6.62
N THR A 52 0.57 4.43 5.73
CA THR A 52 0.80 3.17 5.02
C THR A 52 0.85 3.47 3.54
N TYR A 53 1.92 3.04 2.89
CA TYR A 53 2.09 3.05 1.44
C TYR A 53 1.96 1.62 0.93
N ALA A 54 1.20 1.43 -0.14
CA ALA A 54 0.98 0.15 -0.78
C ALA A 54 1.21 0.28 -2.29
N TRP A 55 2.03 -0.60 -2.85
CA TRP A 55 2.41 -0.59 -4.26
C TRP A 55 1.81 -1.79 -4.97
N PHE A 56 0.99 -1.52 -5.97
CA PHE A 56 0.31 -2.53 -6.77
C PHE A 56 0.83 -2.53 -8.20
N ALA A 57 1.34 -3.66 -8.68
CA ALA A 57 1.93 -3.77 -10.01
C ALA A 57 0.86 -4.05 -11.08
N PRO A 58 0.56 -3.11 -12.01
CA PRO A 58 -0.49 -3.31 -13.01
C PRO A 58 -0.22 -4.51 -13.93
N GLU A 59 1.04 -4.79 -14.26
CA GLU A 59 1.42 -5.94 -15.10
C GLU A 59 1.22 -7.29 -14.40
N LEU A 60 1.12 -7.30 -13.06
CA LEU A 60 0.80 -8.48 -12.25
C LEU A 60 -0.66 -8.44 -11.77
N ASN A 61 -1.58 -7.95 -12.59
CA ASN A 61 -3.01 -7.81 -12.25
C ASN A 61 -3.24 -7.02 -10.95
N TYR A 62 -2.46 -5.95 -10.74
CA TYR A 62 -2.47 -5.15 -9.51
C TYR A 62 -2.16 -5.97 -8.25
N LEU A 63 -1.28 -6.97 -8.33
CA LEU A 63 -0.72 -7.64 -7.15
C LEU A 63 0.03 -6.63 -6.26
N LEU A 64 -0.15 -6.74 -4.94
CA LEU A 64 0.62 -5.96 -3.96
C LEU A 64 2.07 -6.46 -3.94
N VAL A 65 3.00 -5.64 -4.44
CA VAL A 65 4.43 -6.01 -4.57
C VAL A 65 5.31 -5.39 -3.49
N LYS A 66 4.86 -4.29 -2.86
CA LYS A 66 5.52 -3.68 -1.70
C LYS A 66 4.49 -3.05 -0.78
N ILE A 67 4.75 -3.07 0.51
CA ILE A 67 4.00 -2.33 1.53
C ILE A 67 4.96 -1.76 2.56
N GLN A 68 4.76 -0.51 2.95
CA GLN A 68 5.56 0.18 3.95
C GLN A 68 4.64 0.91 4.92
N GLN A 69 4.94 0.86 6.22
CA GLN A 69 4.21 1.59 7.24
C GLN A 69 5.17 2.38 8.10
N ILE A 70 4.91 3.68 8.21
CA ILE A 70 5.65 4.63 9.03
C ILE A 70 4.71 5.10 10.15
N LYS A 71 5.21 5.15 11.38
CA LYS A 71 4.47 5.66 12.54
C LYS A 71 5.37 6.59 13.35
N SER A 72 4.93 7.82 13.58
CA SER A 72 5.71 8.83 14.30
C SER A 72 7.12 8.96 13.73
N ASP A 73 7.24 9.02 12.40
CA ASP A 73 8.49 9.15 11.65
C ASP A 73 9.48 7.97 11.79
N VAL A 74 9.05 6.88 12.43
CA VAL A 74 9.79 5.63 12.54
C VAL A 74 9.17 4.59 11.63
N GLU A 75 9.97 3.95 10.80
CA GLU A 75 9.52 2.79 10.01
C GLU A 75 9.12 1.66 10.96
N GLN A 76 7.91 1.14 10.79
CA GLN A 76 7.37 0.06 11.62
C GLN A 76 7.32 -1.26 10.88
N PHE A 77 7.24 -1.21 9.55
CA PHE A 77 7.02 -2.37 8.71
C PHE A 77 7.41 -2.03 7.26
N ASP A 78 8.22 -2.87 6.65
CA ASP A 78 8.49 -2.90 5.21
C ASP A 78 8.43 -4.37 4.78
N ALA A 79 7.67 -4.66 3.74
CA ALA A 79 7.62 -5.97 3.12
C ALA A 79 7.58 -5.82 1.60
N GLN A 80 8.29 -6.72 0.94
CA GLN A 80 8.50 -6.71 -0.50
C GLN A 80 8.31 -8.13 -1.05
N LEU A 81 7.70 -8.24 -2.23
CA LEU A 81 7.57 -9.50 -2.92
C LEU A 81 8.97 -9.95 -3.37
N THR A 82 9.37 -11.16 -2.99
CA THR A 82 10.71 -11.69 -3.27
C THR A 82 10.77 -12.52 -4.54
N SER A 83 9.72 -13.28 -4.83
CA SER A 83 9.59 -14.17 -5.97
C SER A 83 8.12 -14.32 -6.36
N LEU A 84 7.88 -14.62 -7.63
CA LEU A 84 6.58 -14.98 -8.17
C LEU A 84 6.75 -16.30 -8.91
N GLU A 85 6.02 -17.34 -8.48
CA GLU A 85 6.00 -18.64 -9.15
C GLU A 85 4.69 -18.75 -9.93
N GLU A 86 4.77 -18.93 -11.25
CA GLU A 86 3.62 -19.28 -12.07
C GLU A 86 3.48 -20.80 -12.12
N TYR A 87 2.26 -21.30 -11.92
CA TYR A 87 1.92 -22.73 -11.93
C TYR A 87 1.65 -23.25 -13.34
#